data_AF-A0A3D1PK70-F1
#
_entry.id   AF-A0A3D1PK70-F1
#
_cell.length_a   1.000
_cell.length_b   1.000
_cell.length_c   1.000
_cell.angle_alpha   90.00
_cell.angle_beta   90.00
_cell.angle_gamma   90.00
#
_symmetry.space_group_name_H-M   'P 1'
#
loop_
_entity.id
_entity.type
_entity.pdbx_description
1 polymer ?
#
loop_
_entity_poly.entity_id
_entity_poly.type
_entity_poly.pdbx_seq_one_letter_code
_entity_poly.pdbx_strand_id
1 'polypeptide(L)'
;RKQEQLVGCVVLDKLDELLLVTRSGYAKRLPVNLLRKAHRGDLPTQVLSFTSKSDALAGMVIAKAESEVALVTNNQRVVRIAFDAVDLWGKEGIGDRLTDIKEN
;
A
#
# COMPACT_ATOMS: atom_id res chain seq x y z
N ARG A 1 -2.68 13.79 -12.87
CA ARG A 1 -2.19 14.99 -12.15
C ARG A 1 -3.29 15.81 -11.47
N LYS A 2 -4.36 16.31 -12.12
CA LYS A 2 -5.45 17.09 -11.44
C LYS A 2 -6.28 16.31 -10.40
N GLN A 3 -6.13 14.98 -10.32
CA GLN A 3 -6.87 14.10 -9.40
C GLN A 3 -5.95 13.24 -8.52
N GLU A 4 -4.64 13.47 -8.57
CA GLU A 4 -3.70 12.79 -7.66
C GLU A 4 -3.70 13.50 -6.31
N GLN A 5 -3.68 12.74 -5.22
CA GLN A 5 -3.68 13.27 -3.85
C GLN A 5 -2.59 12.57 -3.05
N LEU A 6 -1.96 13.31 -2.14
CA LEU A 6 -1.03 12.76 -1.17
C LEU A 6 -1.83 11.93 -0.15
N VAL A 7 -1.49 10.65 -0.02
CA VAL A 7 -2.14 9.73 0.93
C VAL A 7 -1.38 9.65 2.24
N GLY A 8 -0.05 9.73 2.20
CA GLY A 8 0.79 9.62 3.38
C GLY A 8 2.24 10.05 3.15
N CYS A 9 2.96 10.15 4.25
CA CYS A 9 4.40 10.39 4.29
C CYS A 9 4.97 9.54 5.43
N VAL A 10 6.04 8.79 5.15
CA VAL A 10 6.71 7.93 6.13
C VAL A 10 8.21 8.15 6.03
N VAL A 11 8.90 8.00 7.15
CA VAL A 11 10.36 7.94 7.20
C VAL A 11 10.76 6.49 7.03
N LEU A 12 11.75 6.22 6.17
CA LEU A 12 12.12 4.86 5.77
C LEU A 12 13.62 4.61 5.98
N ASP A 13 13.94 3.42 6.46
CA ASP A 13 15.27 2.82 6.43
C ASP A 13 15.42 1.83 5.26
N LYS A 14 16.66 1.43 4.96
CA LYS A 14 16.98 0.62 3.75
C LYS A 14 16.34 -0.77 3.72
N LEU A 15 16.05 -1.33 4.89
CA LEU A 15 15.48 -2.68 5.05
C LEU A 15 13.98 -2.65 5.32
N ASP A 16 13.37 -1.47 5.33
CA ASP A 16 11.94 -1.35 5.55
C ASP A 16 11.14 -1.90 4.37
N GLU A 17 9.93 -2.31 4.70
CA GLU A 17 8.92 -2.75 3.76
C GLU A 17 7.70 -1.85 3.93
N LEU A 18 7.19 -1.35 2.80
CA LEU A 18 6.00 -0.51 2.78
C LEU A 18 4.79 -1.38 2.44
N LEU A 19 3.78 -1.40 3.31
CA LEU A 19 2.47 -1.92 2.98
C LEU A 19 1.65 -0.83 2.32
N LEU A 20 1.22 -1.09 1.09
CA LEU A 20 0.30 -0.28 0.32
C LEU A 20 -1.06 -0.96 0.29
N VAL A 21 -2.16 -0.22 0.49
CA VAL A 21 -3.53 -0.76 0.43
C VAL A 21 -4.42 0.13 -0.42
N THR A 22 -5.15 -0.44 -1.38
CA THR A 22 -6.09 0.27 -2.25
C THR A 22 -7.51 0.27 -1.70
N ARG A 23 -8.34 1.19 -2.20
CA ARG A 23 -9.78 1.27 -1.85
C ARG A 23 -10.55 0.02 -2.27
N SER A 24 -10.12 -0.64 -3.35
CA SER A 24 -10.71 -1.90 -3.82
C SER A 24 -10.26 -3.14 -3.03
N GLY A 25 -9.45 -2.95 -1.98
CA GLY A 25 -8.99 -4.01 -1.09
C GLY A 25 -7.85 -4.84 -1.67
N TYR A 26 -7.01 -4.25 -2.52
CA TYR A 26 -5.73 -4.87 -2.89
C TYR A 26 -4.63 -4.36 -1.97
N ALA A 27 -3.69 -5.23 -1.61
CA ALA A 27 -2.57 -4.89 -0.76
C ALA A 27 -1.25 -5.45 -1.28
N LYS A 28 -0.16 -4.74 -0.99
CA LYS A 28 1.15 -5.07 -1.49
C LYS A 28 2.22 -4.69 -0.47
N ARG A 29 3.07 -5.64 -0.07
CA ARG A 29 4.34 -5.31 0.61
C ARG A 29 5.42 -5.03 -0.42
N LEU A 30 6.06 -3.88 -0.30
CA LEU A 30 7.11 -3.42 -1.21
C LEU A 30 8.39 -3.15 -0.43
N PRO A 31 9.48 -3.88 -0.69
CA PRO A 31 10.80 -3.55 -0.16
C PRO A 31 11.22 -2.14 -0.60
N VAL A 32 11.61 -1.29 0.35
CA VAL A 32 12.01 0.10 0.08
C VAL A 32 13.27 0.16 -0.79
N ASN A 33 14.14 -0.84 -0.72
CA ASN A 33 15.34 -0.93 -1.55
C ASN A 33 15.07 -1.06 -3.06
N LEU A 34 13.83 -1.39 -3.47
CA LEU A 34 13.41 -1.40 -4.87
C LEU A 34 12.98 0.00 -5.37
N LEU A 35 12.85 0.97 -4.47
CA LEU A 35 12.51 2.34 -4.82
C LEU A 35 13.76 3.09 -5.27
N ARG A 36 13.65 3.75 -6.43
CA ARG A 36 14.68 4.69 -6.87
C ARG A 36 14.77 5.83 -5.87
N LYS A 37 15.96 6.10 -5.33
CA LYS A 37 16.23 7.36 -4.62
C LYS A 37 16.03 8.51 -5.61
N ALA A 38 15.13 9.42 -5.28
CA ALA A 38 14.79 10.57 -6.10
C ALA A 38 15.09 11.87 -5.35
N HIS A 39 15.41 12.92 -6.09
CA HIS A 39 15.52 14.28 -5.55
C HIS A 39 14.16 14.98 -5.65
N ARG A 40 14.00 16.06 -4.88
CA ARG A 40 12.81 16.91 -4.98
C ARG A 40 12.71 17.47 -6.41
N GLY A 41 11.54 17.30 -7.04
CA GLY A 41 11.27 17.77 -8.40
C GLY A 41 11.47 16.69 -9.47
N ASP A 42 12.06 15.55 -9.12
CA ASP A 42 12.15 14.40 -10.01
C ASP A 42 10.74 13.84 -10.34
N LEU A 43 10.64 13.18 -11.49
CA LEU A 43 9.44 12.44 -11.85
C LEU A 43 9.18 11.30 -10.84
N PRO A 44 7.91 11.12 -10.41
CA PRO A 44 7.55 10.06 -9.48
C PRO A 44 7.73 8.68 -10.12
N THR A 45 7.91 7.69 -9.26
CA THR A 45 8.02 6.29 -9.67
C THR A 45 6.69 5.59 -9.37
N GLN A 46 6.09 4.96 -10.38
CA GLN A 46 4.93 4.09 -10.15
C GLN A 46 5.40 2.79 -9.49
N VAL A 47 4.67 2.36 -8.46
CA VAL A 47 5.00 1.19 -7.63
C VAL A 47 3.78 0.28 -7.36
N LEU A 48 2.61 0.67 -7.88
CA LEU A 48 1.35 -0.02 -7.70
C LEU A 48 0.50 0.24 -8.94
N SER A 49 -0.18 -0.80 -9.40
CA SER A 49 -1.18 -0.72 -10.46
C SER A 49 -2.57 -0.87 -9.87
N PHE A 50 -3.51 -0.04 -10.33
CA PHE A 50 -4.91 -0.13 -9.92
C PHE A 50 -5.70 -1.03 -10.85
N THR A 51 -6.69 -1.75 -10.32
CA THR A 51 -7.55 -2.64 -11.12
C THR A 51 -8.66 -1.89 -11.86
N SER A 52 -8.98 -0.67 -11.46
CA SER A 52 -10.01 0.16 -12.10
C SER A 52 -9.64 1.64 -12.03
N LYS A 53 -10.33 2.47 -12.82
CA LYS A 53 -10.14 3.93 -12.82
C LYS A 53 -10.68 4.61 -11.56
N SER A 54 -11.57 3.95 -10.81
CA SER A 54 -12.15 4.47 -9.56
C SER A 54 -11.35 4.04 -8.32
N ASP A 55 -10.46 3.05 -8.48
CA ASP A 55 -9.58 2.63 -7.40
C ASP A 55 -8.49 3.68 -7.15
N ALA A 56 -8.04 3.73 -5.91
CA ALA A 56 -7.00 4.65 -5.46
C ALA A 56 -6.29 4.04 -4.26
N LEU A 57 -5.08 4.54 -3.97
CA LEU A 57 -4.39 4.20 -2.74
C LEU A 57 -5.21 4.74 -1.56
N ALA A 58 -5.60 3.85 -0.64
CA ALA A 58 -6.34 4.18 0.56
C ALA A 58 -5.40 4.52 1.72
N GLY A 59 -4.27 3.83 1.82
CA GLY A 59 -3.30 4.04 2.89
C GLY A 59 -1.95 3.41 2.58
N MET A 60 -0.94 3.86 3.33
CA MET A 60 0.40 3.30 3.34
C MET A 60 0.97 3.33 4.75
N VAL A 61 1.63 2.25 5.15
CA VAL A 61 2.29 2.15 6.46
C VAL A 61 3.56 1.32 6.36
N ILE A 62 4.50 1.60 7.25
CA ILE A 62 5.58 0.67 7.59
C ILE A 62 5.17 -0.09 8.84
N ALA A 63 5.49 -1.38 8.89
CA ALA A 63 5.31 -2.18 10.08
C ALA A 63 6.42 -3.24 10.18
N LYS A 64 6.59 -3.82 11.37
CA LYS A 64 7.50 -4.96 11.55
C LYS A 64 6.77 -6.24 11.13
N ALA A 65 7.51 -7.29 10.78
CA ALA A 65 6.95 -8.58 10.34
C ALA A 65 5.86 -9.12 11.29
N GLU A 66 6.10 -9.07 12.60
CA GLU A 66 5.15 -9.58 13.62
C GLU A 66 4.04 -8.59 14.01
N SER A 67 3.92 -7.46 13.30
CA SER A 67 2.88 -6.47 13.58
C SER A 67 1.59 -6.80 12.85
N GLU A 68 0.47 -6.40 13.46
CA GLU A 68 -0.80 -6.32 12.75
C GLU A 68 -1.04 -4.92 12.20
N VAL A 69 -1.72 -4.84 11.07
CA VAL A 69 -2.24 -3.61 10.51
C VAL A 69 -3.76 -3.63 10.58
N ALA A 70 -4.34 -2.57 11.16
CA ALA A 70 -5.78 -2.37 11.21
C ALA A 70 -6.24 -1.52 10.02
N LEU A 71 -7.19 -2.04 9.26
CA LEU A 71 -7.85 -1.38 8.15
C LEU A 71 -9.25 -0.98 8.59
N VAL A 72 -9.55 0.31 8.54
CA VAL A 72 -10.87 0.86 8.91
C VAL A 72 -11.61 1.20 7.63
N THR A 73 -12.78 0.60 7.42
CA THR A 73 -13.61 0.82 6.22
C THR A 73 -14.70 1.86 6.48
N ASN A 74 -15.28 2.40 5.38
CA ASN A 74 -16.46 3.27 5.38
C ASN A 74 -17.68 2.65 6.11
N ASN A 75 -17.78 1.32 6.14
CA ASN A 75 -18.86 0.59 6.78
C ASN A 75 -18.61 0.34 8.28
N GLN A 76 -17.72 1.14 8.90
CA GLN A 76 -17.35 1.05 10.31
C GLN A 76 -16.80 -0.34 10.72
N ARG A 77 -16.25 -1.08 9.75
CA ARG A 77 -15.61 -2.38 9.98
C ARG A 77 -14.11 -2.18 10.16
N VAL A 78 -13.55 -2.85 11.16
CA VAL A 78 -12.11 -2.95 11.36
C VAL A 78 -11.66 -4.34 10.97
N VAL A 79 -10.79 -4.44 9.96
CA VAL A 79 -10.14 -5.67 9.55
C VAL A 79 -8.69 -5.61 10.03
N ARG A 80 -8.25 -6.61 10.78
CA ARG A 80 -6.85 -6.75 11.20
C ARG A 80 -6.20 -7.80 10.32
N ILE A 81 -5.06 -7.46 9.74
CA ILE A 81 -4.24 -8.39 8.98
C ILE A 81 -2.86 -8.45 9.61
N ALA A 82 -2.30 -9.65 9.71
CA ALA A 82 -0.88 -9.79 9.99
C ALA A 82 -0.10 -9.18 8.82
N PHE A 83 0.90 -8.36 9.12
CA PHE A 83 1.67 -7.68 8.09
C PHE A 83 2.36 -8.70 7.17
N ASP A 84 2.92 -9.76 7.76
CA ASP A 84 3.61 -10.82 7.03
C ASP A 84 2.71 -11.73 6.18
N ALA A 85 1.38 -11.67 6.37
CA ALA A 85 0.41 -12.41 5.56
C ALA A 85 0.13 -11.78 4.18
N VAL A 86 0.57 -10.54 3.94
CA VAL A 86 0.56 -9.93 2.60
C VAL A 86 1.86 -10.29 1.90
N ASP A 87 1.83 -10.74 0.65
CA ASP A 87 3.05 -11.18 0.00
C ASP A 87 4.00 -10.01 -0.28
N LEU A 88 5.29 -10.33 -0.36
CA LEU A 88 6.29 -9.41 -0.88
C LEU A 88 6.22 -9.39 -2.40
N TRP A 89 6.11 -8.19 -2.94
CA TRP A 89 6.05 -7.96 -4.37
C TRP A 89 7.23 -7.14 -4.86
N GLY A 90 7.57 -7.34 -6.13
CA GLY A 90 8.47 -6.45 -6.86
C GLY A 90 7.90 -5.06 -7.03
N LYS A 91 8.62 -4.19 -7.75
CA LYS A 91 8.23 -2.78 -7.96
C LYS A 91 6.86 -2.62 -8.62
N GLU A 92 6.52 -3.44 -9.60
CA GLU A 92 5.28 -3.33 -10.38
C GLU A 92 4.16 -4.27 -9.86
N GLY A 93 2.95 -4.13 -10.38
CA GLY A 93 1.83 -5.04 -10.09
C GLY A 93 0.79 -4.49 -9.12
N ILE A 94 -0.30 -5.24 -8.97
CA ILE A 94 -1.51 -4.86 -8.22
C ILE A 94 -1.41 -5.27 -6.74
N GLY A 95 -0.71 -6.36 -6.44
CA GLY A 95 -0.72 -6.97 -5.11
C GLY A 95 -1.83 -8.01 -4.93
N ASP A 96 -2.02 -8.44 -3.69
CA ASP A 96 -2.95 -9.49 -3.28
C ASP A 96 -4.33 -8.93 -2.96
N ARG A 97 -5.37 -9.71 -3.22
CA ARG A 97 -6.73 -9.33 -2.84
C ARG A 97 -6.97 -9.68 -1.38
N LEU A 98 -7.24 -8.67 -0.56
CA LEU A 98 -7.68 -8.86 0.82
C LEU A 98 -9.16 -9.28 0.82
N THR A 99 -9.42 -10.58 0.95
CA THR A 99 -10.77 -11.18 0.87
C THR A 99 -11.71 -10.68 1.96
N ASP A 100 -11.17 -10.28 3.10
CA ASP A 100 -11.93 -9.93 4.31
C ASP A 100 -12.46 -8.49 4.32
N ILE A 101 -12.14 -7.73 3.27
CA ILE A 101 -12.57 -6.33 3.06
C ILE A 101 -13.84 -6.25 2.19
N LYS A 102 -14.42 -7.38 1.76
CA LYS A 102 -15.65 -7.34 0.96
C LYS A 102 -16.77 -6.56 1.66
N GLU A 103 -17.33 -5.59 0.93
CA GLU A 103 -18.65 -5.03 1.21
C GLU A 103 -19.67 -6.16 1.02
N ASN A 104 -20.58 -6.34 1.99
CA ASN A 104 -21.83 -7.08 1.76
C ASN A 104 -22.76 -6.22 0.91
#